data_AF-A0A852VNF6-F1
#
_entry.id   AF-A0A852VNF6-F1
#
_cell.length_a   1.000
_cell.length_b   1.000
_cell.length_c   1.000
_cell.angle_alpha   90.00
_cell.angle_beta   90.00
_cell.angle_gamma   90.00
#
_symmetry.space_group_name_H-M   'P 1'
#
loop_
_entity.id
_entity.type
_entity.pdbx_description
1 polymer ?
#
loop_
_entity_poly.entity_id
_entity_poly.type
_entity_poly.pdbx_seq_one_letter_code
_entity_poly.pdbx_strand_id
1 'polypeptide(L)'
;MANAKVLLVDDDNTIRYSLSMILEQHGFKVSSAAKQIADTGGGLTLDASTLTFNQLRDITTAASSGKAKITVKNLTSLTSLQLGELSALAPGLIVFDLTS
;
A
#
# COMPACT_ATOMS: atom_id res chain seq x y z
N MET A 1 21.33 2.84 -13.87
CA MET A 1 19.97 3.24 -14.26
C MET A 1 19.49 4.27 -13.25
N ALA A 2 19.02 5.43 -13.71
CA ALA A 2 18.63 6.52 -12.81
C ALA A 2 17.27 6.20 -12.18
N ASN A 3 17.24 6.03 -10.86
CA ASN A 3 16.01 5.85 -10.10
C ASN A 3 15.40 7.24 -9.84
N ALA A 4 14.40 7.63 -10.64
CA ALA A 4 13.64 8.84 -10.36
C ALA A 4 12.72 8.60 -9.15
N LYS A 5 12.91 9.37 -8.08
CA LYS A 5 12.03 9.38 -6.91
C LYS A 5 11.14 10.62 -7.00
N VAL A 6 9.87 10.42 -7.29
CA VAL A 6 8.86 11.50 -7.39
C VAL A 6 8.01 11.48 -6.12
N LEU A 7 8.00 12.60 -5.37
CA LEU A 7 7.10 12.81 -4.25
C LEU A 7 5.98 13.74 -4.71
N LEU A 8 4.74 13.29 -4.60
CA LEU A 8 3.56 14.08 -4.93
C LEU A 8 2.83 14.42 -3.63
N VAL A 9 2.58 15.72 -3.42
CA VAL A 9 1.76 16.23 -2.32
C VAL A 9 0.56 16.88 -2.98
N ASP A 10 -0.62 16.33 -2.73
CA ASP A 10 -1.85 16.74 -3.40
C ASP A 10 -3.06 16.65 -2.46
N ASP A 11 -3.77 17.78 -2.40
CA ASP A 11 -4.94 18.05 -1.56
C ASP A 11 -6.28 17.75 -2.28
N ASP A 12 -6.25 17.39 -3.57
CA ASP A 12 -7.45 17.15 -4.38
C ASP A 12 -7.45 15.75 -5.05
N ASN A 13 -8.53 14.98 -4.89
CA ASN A 13 -8.60 13.60 -5.40
C ASN A 13 -8.51 13.49 -6.93
N THR A 14 -8.73 14.56 -7.67
CA THR A 14 -8.84 14.55 -9.14
C THR A 14 -7.51 14.26 -9.84
N ILE A 15 -6.39 14.74 -9.28
CA ILE A 15 -5.06 14.54 -9.85
C ILE A 15 -4.55 13.13 -9.54
N ARG A 16 -4.94 12.54 -8.40
CA ARG A 16 -4.62 11.13 -8.05
C ARG A 16 -5.15 10.13 -9.08
N TYR A 17 -6.39 10.29 -9.55
CA TYR A 17 -6.98 9.43 -10.58
C TYR A 17 -6.30 9.59 -11.95
N SER A 18 -5.92 10.81 -12.31
CA SER A 18 -5.25 11.07 -13.58
C SER A 18 -3.84 10.48 -13.61
N LEU A 19 -3.12 10.56 -12.49
CA LEU A 19 -1.76 10.03 -12.36
C LEU A 19 -1.71 8.52 -12.21
N SER A 20 -2.67 7.90 -11.52
CA SER A 20 -2.77 6.44 -11.49
C SER A 20 -2.98 5.87 -12.89
N MET A 21 -3.85 6.50 -13.71
CA MET A 21 -4.03 6.12 -15.11
C MET A 21 -2.74 6.29 -15.94
N ILE A 22 -2.02 7.40 -15.78
CA ILE A 22 -0.75 7.65 -16.51
C ILE A 22 0.33 6.65 -16.11
N LEU A 23 0.45 6.34 -14.82
CA LEU A 23 1.42 5.36 -14.31
C LEU A 23 1.09 3.97 -14.82
N GLU A 24 -0.18 3.56 -14.76
CA GLU A 24 -0.63 2.27 -15.29
C GLU A 24 -0.43 2.15 -16.81
N GLN A 25 -0.66 3.23 -17.55
CA GLN A 25 -0.40 3.32 -19.00
C GLN A 25 1.09 3.12 -19.35
N HIS A 26 2.00 3.51 -18.47
CA HIS A 26 3.44 3.30 -18.62
C HIS A 26 3.94 1.99 -17.98
N GLY A 27 3.02 1.11 -17.59
CA GLY A 27 3.32 -0.21 -17.00
C GLY A 27 3.61 -0.18 -15.50
N PHE A 28 3.51 0.98 -14.85
CA PHE A 28 3.64 1.12 -13.40
C PHE A 28 2.27 0.91 -12.76
N LYS A 29 1.99 -0.30 -12.26
CA LYS A 29 0.79 -0.50 -11.43
C LYS A 29 0.95 0.28 -10.13
N VAL A 30 -0.03 1.06 -9.67
CA VAL A 30 0.09 1.80 -8.38
C VAL A 30 0.39 0.86 -7.21
N SER A 31 -0.14 -0.37 -7.25
CA SER A 31 0.22 -1.43 -6.28
C SER A 31 1.70 -1.86 -6.35
N SER A 32 2.37 -1.68 -7.50
CA SER A 32 3.81 -1.94 -7.65
C SER A 32 4.68 -0.88 -6.96
N ALA A 33 4.25 0.38 -6.94
CA ALA A 33 4.96 1.44 -6.23
C ALA A 33 4.86 1.28 -4.71
N ALA A 34 3.66 1.00 -4.18
CA ALA A 34 3.47 0.72 -2.75
C ALA A 34 4.31 -0.49 -2.31
N LYS A 35 4.33 -1.55 -3.12
CA LYS A 35 5.18 -2.72 -2.86
C LYS A 35 6.67 -2.36 -2.84
N GLN A 36 7.16 -1.59 -3.81
CA GLN A 36 8.57 -1.16 -3.84
C GLN A 36 8.96 -0.30 -2.64
N ILE A 37 8.11 0.64 -2.25
CA ILE A 37 8.36 1.48 -1.07
C ILE A 37 8.46 0.61 0.18
N ALA A 38 7.50 -0.30 0.37
CA ALA A 38 7.51 -1.25 1.47
C ALA A 38 8.76 -2.15 1.48
N ASP A 39 9.18 -2.64 0.32
CA ASP A 39 10.37 -3.51 0.16
C ASP A 39 11.67 -2.78 0.51
N THR A 40 11.74 -1.47 0.28
CA THR A 40 12.87 -0.62 0.69
C THR A 40 12.81 -0.16 2.16
N GLY A 41 11.78 -0.56 2.92
CA GLY A 41 11.59 -0.16 4.31
C GLY A 41 10.87 1.16 4.54
N GLY A 42 10.33 1.77 3.48
CA GLY A 42 9.56 3.00 3.56
C GLY A 42 8.17 2.76 4.16
N GLY A 43 7.78 3.58 5.13
CA GLY A 43 6.45 3.49 5.75
C GLY A 43 5.32 3.95 4.83
N LEU A 44 4.14 3.35 4.98
CA LEU A 44 2.98 3.60 4.13
C LEU A 44 1.67 3.64 4.94
N THR A 45 0.74 4.46 4.49
CA THR A 45 -0.67 4.38 4.87
C THR A 45 -1.46 3.95 3.64
N LEU A 46 -2.20 2.84 3.76
CA LEU A 46 -2.95 2.22 2.68
C LEU A 46 -4.44 2.30 2.97
N ASP A 47 -5.23 2.54 1.92
CA ASP A 47 -6.68 2.47 1.96
C ASP A 47 -7.14 1.11 1.41
N ALA A 48 -7.70 0.25 2.28
CA ALA A 48 -8.13 -1.09 1.90
C ALA A 48 -9.36 -1.11 0.98
N SER A 49 -10.10 -0.01 0.84
CA SER A 49 -11.20 0.09 -0.12
C SER A 49 -10.72 0.17 -1.58
N THR A 50 -9.46 0.59 -1.78
CA THR A 50 -8.87 0.83 -3.10
C THR A 50 -8.00 -0.32 -3.61
N LEU A 51 -7.74 -1.32 -2.75
CA LEU A 51 -6.84 -2.43 -3.03
C LEU A 51 -7.56 -3.76 -2.89
N THR A 52 -7.27 -4.69 -3.80
CA THR A 52 -7.67 -6.08 -3.61
C THR A 52 -6.89 -6.70 -2.45
N PHE A 53 -7.47 -7.74 -1.84
CA PHE A 53 -6.79 -8.49 -0.79
C PHE A 53 -5.41 -9.03 -1.24
N ASN A 54 -5.29 -9.53 -2.47
CA ASN A 54 -4.01 -10.00 -3.00
C ASN A 54 -2.96 -8.87 -3.08
N GLN A 55 -3.36 -7.66 -3.46
CA GLN A 55 -2.44 -6.51 -3.50
C GLN A 55 -2.00 -6.10 -2.08
N LEU A 56 -2.92 -6.07 -1.11
CA LEU A 56 -2.57 -5.83 0.29
C LEU A 56 -1.62 -6.90 0.81
N ARG A 57 -1.84 -8.17 0.47
CA ARG A 57 -0.99 -9.29 0.85
C ARG A 57 0.42 -9.14 0.29
N ASP A 58 0.55 -8.79 -0.98
CA ASP A 58 1.84 -8.59 -1.65
C ASP A 58 2.61 -7.41 -1.03
N ILE A 59 1.94 -6.30 -0.74
CA ILE A 59 2.56 -5.12 -0.09
C ILE A 59 2.96 -5.46 1.35
N THR A 60 2.13 -6.18 2.08
CA THR A 60 2.41 -6.60 3.47
C THR A 60 3.59 -7.55 3.54
N THR A 61 3.70 -8.47 2.59
CA THR A 61 4.86 -9.36 2.44
C THR A 61 6.14 -8.55 2.19
N ALA A 62 6.08 -7.57 1.27
CA ALA A 62 7.22 -6.68 1.00
C ALA A 62 7.61 -5.85 2.23
N ALA A 63 6.64 -5.36 3.00
CA ALA A 63 6.91 -4.62 4.23
C ALA A 63 7.65 -5.47 5.29
N SER A 64 7.34 -6.75 5.38
CA SER A 64 8.03 -7.69 6.26
C SER A 64 9.52 -7.86 5.88
N SER A 65 9.80 -7.94 4.58
CA SER A 65 11.16 -7.98 4.02
C SER A 65 11.92 -6.68 4.29
N GLY A 66 11.32 -5.54 3.94
CA GLY A 66 11.94 -4.22 4.07
C GLY A 66 11.94 -3.65 5.49
N LYS A 67 11.26 -4.29 6.45
CA LYS A 67 11.00 -3.75 7.81
C LYS A 67 10.21 -2.43 7.80
N ALA A 68 9.37 -2.24 6.78
CA ALA A 68 8.50 -1.07 6.67
C ALA A 68 7.33 -1.15 7.66
N LYS A 69 6.96 -0.02 8.26
CA LYS A 69 5.70 0.10 9.00
C LYS A 69 4.56 0.49 8.07
N ILE A 70 3.48 -0.28 8.10
CA ILE A 70 2.29 -0.08 7.28
C ILE A 70 1.08 0.15 8.17
N THR A 71 0.32 1.20 7.87
CA THR A 71 -1.00 1.45 8.46
C THR A 71 -2.06 1.19 7.40
N VAL A 72 -3.05 0.33 7.69
CA VAL A 72 -4.16 0.06 6.78
C VAL A 72 -5.44 0.66 7.36
N LYS A 73 -6.13 1.47 6.56
CA LYS A 73 -7.38 2.15 6.91
C LYS A 73 -8.56 1.63 6.07
N ASN A 74 -9.77 2.06 6.41
CA ASN A 74 -10.99 1.77 5.65
C ASN A 74 -11.20 0.25 5.44
N LEU A 75 -11.15 -0.49 6.55
CA LEU A 75 -11.08 -1.95 6.58
C LEU A 75 -12.41 -2.66 6.28
N THR A 76 -13.46 -1.93 5.90
CA THR A 76 -14.82 -2.44 5.72
C THR A 76 -14.91 -3.53 4.64
N SER A 77 -13.96 -3.57 3.70
CA SER A 77 -13.84 -4.59 2.66
C SER A 77 -13.12 -5.87 3.10
N LEU A 78 -12.56 -5.91 4.32
CA LEU A 78 -11.73 -7.02 4.82
C LEU A 78 -12.44 -7.78 5.94
N THR A 79 -12.35 -9.11 5.87
CA THR A 79 -12.82 -10.00 6.93
C THR A 79 -11.80 -10.11 8.07
N SER A 80 -12.25 -10.52 9.25
CA SER A 80 -11.35 -10.80 10.39
C SER A 80 -10.28 -11.85 10.07
N LEU A 81 -10.61 -12.85 9.24
CA LEU A 81 -9.65 -13.86 8.75
C LEU A 81 -8.54 -13.20 7.93
N GLN A 82 -8.92 -12.31 7.00
CA GLN A 82 -7.96 -11.58 6.15
C GLN A 82 -7.09 -10.63 6.96
N LEU A 83 -7.64 -9.95 7.97
CA LEU A 83 -6.85 -9.14 8.89
C LEU A 83 -5.84 -10.00 9.69
N GLY A 84 -6.28 -11.18 10.13
CA GLY A 84 -5.41 -12.19 10.74
C GLY A 84 -4.25 -12.59 9.82
N GLU A 85 -4.54 -12.93 8.56
CA GLU A 85 -3.52 -13.28 7.56
C GLU A 85 -2.51 -12.14 7.37
N LEU A 86 -2.97 -10.90 7.18
CA LEU A 86 -2.08 -9.74 7.00
C LEU A 86 -1.20 -9.49 8.24
N SER A 87 -1.75 -9.64 9.45
CA SER A 87 -0.96 -9.50 10.69
C SER A 87 0.13 -10.56 10.84
N ALA A 88 -0.12 -11.78 10.36
CA ALA A 88 0.86 -12.87 10.39
C ALA A 88 2.00 -12.66 9.39
N LEU A 89 1.74 -11.97 8.27
CA LEU A 89 2.74 -11.70 7.24
C LEU A 89 3.78 -10.65 7.65
N ALA A 90 3.36 -9.65 8.42
CA ALA A 90 4.23 -8.56 8.87
C ALA A 90 4.06 -8.27 10.38
N PRO A 91 4.43 -9.23 11.26
CA PRO A 91 4.19 -9.12 12.69
C PRO A 91 4.93 -7.92 13.29
N GLY A 92 4.19 -7.05 13.99
CA GLY A 92 4.72 -5.82 14.60
C GLY A 92 5.03 -4.69 13.62
N LEU A 93 4.77 -4.90 12.33
CA LEU A 93 5.03 -3.92 11.26
C LEU A 93 3.73 -3.40 10.63
N ILE A 94 2.63 -4.12 10.76
CA ILE A 94 1.31 -3.67 10.31
C ILE A 94 0.45 -3.16 11.48
N VAL A 95 -0.24 -2.06 11.24
CA VAL A 95 -1.22 -1.44 12.15
C VAL A 95 -2.54 -1.30 11.42
N PHE A 96 -3.62 -1.76 12.03
CA PHE A 96 -4.97 -1.57 11.50
C PHE A 96 -5.60 -0.35 12.17
N ASP A 97 -5.95 0.65 11.37
CA ASP A 97 -6.71 1.79 11.82
C ASP A 97 -8.20 1.40 11.85
N LEU A 98 -8.70 1.16 13.06
CA LEU A 98 -10.10 0.82 13.31
C LEU A 98 -10.99 2.06 13.40
N THR A 99 -10.43 3.27 13.23
CA THR A 99 -11.23 4.49 13.23
C THR A 99 -11.91 4.67 11.89
N SER A 100 -13.18 5.09 11.95
CA SER A 100 -14.08 5.28 10.80
C SER A 100 -13.88 6.64 10.16
#